data_AF-A0A944VB62-F1
#
_entry.id   AF-A0A944VB62-F1
#
_cell.length_a   1.000
_cell.length_b   1.000
_cell.length_c   1.000
_cell.angle_alpha   90.00
_cell.angle_beta   90.00
_cell.angle_gamma   90.00
#
_symmetry.space_group_name_H-M   'P 1'
#
loop_
_entity.id
_entity.type
_entity.pdbx_description
1 polymer ?
#
loop_
_entity_poly.entity_id
_entity_poly.type
_entity_poly.pdbx_seq_one_letter_code
_entity_poly.pdbx_strand_id
1 'polypeptide(L)'
;MAEGVDLDQGFYRSATLVGFTAILMWSLLAALTVATGAVPPFQLAAVCFAIGGALGLIWTGIRGELRLLTGQPLSVWLHGVGGIFGYHFFYFTALRHGSPAEVSLIAYLWPLLIVLFSAALPGHRLKVHHVVGAVLGLAGVA
;
A
#
# COMPACT_ATOMS: atom_id res chain seq x y z
N MET A 1 2.45 -6.91 30.85
CA MET A 1 1.27 -6.07 31.10
C MET A 1 1.51 -4.78 30.34
N ALA A 2 1.17 -4.75 29.05
CA ALA A 2 1.31 -3.54 28.23
C ALA A 2 -0.03 -2.80 28.31
N GLU A 3 -0.04 -1.64 28.95
CA GLU A 3 -1.16 -0.71 28.92
C GLU A 3 -1.43 -0.37 27.46
N GLY A 4 -2.55 -0.86 26.92
CA GLY A 4 -3.02 -0.46 25.62
C GLY A 4 -3.35 1.03 25.68
N VAL A 5 -2.69 1.83 24.86
CA VAL A 5 -3.07 3.22 24.64
C VAL A 5 -4.55 3.24 24.28
N ASP A 6 -5.39 3.80 25.16
CA ASP A 6 -6.83 3.92 24.94
C ASP A 6 -7.05 5.03 23.90
N LEU A 7 -6.98 4.65 22.63
CA LEU A 7 -7.18 5.53 21.50
C LEU A 7 -8.66 5.89 21.43
N ASP A 8 -8.98 7.17 21.49
CA ASP A 8 -10.35 7.64 21.47
C ASP A 8 -11.02 7.34 20.10
N GLN A 9 -12.35 7.29 20.05
CA GLN A 9 -13.07 7.10 18.79
C GLN A 9 -12.76 8.20 17.75
N GLY A 10 -12.33 9.39 18.19
CA GLY A 10 -11.87 10.48 17.34
C GLY A 10 -10.62 10.10 16.54
N PHE A 11 -9.62 9.50 17.19
CA PHE A 11 -8.41 9.00 16.53
C PHE A 11 -8.72 7.98 15.43
N TYR A 12 -9.56 6.98 15.72
CA TYR A 12 -9.92 5.95 14.73
C TYR A 12 -10.65 6.53 13.50
N ARG A 13 -11.55 7.50 13.71
CA ARG A 13 -12.23 8.20 12.59
C ARG A 13 -11.24 8.99 11.75
N SER A 14 -10.33 9.73 12.38
CA SER A 14 -9.31 10.51 11.68
C SER A 14 -8.36 9.62 10.86
N ALA A 15 -7.86 8.53 11.47
CA ALA A 15 -7.01 7.56 10.79
C ALA A 15 -7.73 6.91 9.59
N THR A 16 -9.03 6.61 9.73
CA THR A 16 -9.85 6.06 8.63
C THR A 16 -10.01 7.07 7.50
N LEU A 17 -10.27 8.34 7.80
CA LEU A 17 -10.39 9.40 6.79
C LEU A 17 -9.07 9.61 6.04
N VAL A 18 -7.94 9.61 6.74
CA VAL A 18 -6.61 9.67 6.11
C VAL A 18 -6.34 8.43 5.26
N GLY A 19 -6.74 7.24 5.70
CA GLY A 19 -6.66 6.03 4.89
C GLY A 19 -7.52 6.12 3.62
N PHE A 20 -8.70 6.72 3.72
CA PHE A 20 -9.61 6.89 2.59
C PHE A 20 -9.03 7.82 1.50
N THR A 21 -8.26 8.86 1.88
CA THR A 21 -7.59 9.71 0.88
C THR A 21 -6.58 8.92 0.05
N ALA A 22 -5.88 7.94 0.63
CA ALA A 22 -4.98 7.06 -0.13
C ALA A 22 -5.73 6.27 -1.22
N ILE A 23 -6.93 5.76 -0.91
CA ILE A 23 -7.78 5.06 -1.89
C ILE A 23 -8.20 6.02 -3.01
N LEU A 24 -8.63 7.24 -2.67
CA LEU A 24 -8.98 8.26 -3.67
C LEU A 24 -7.79 8.57 -4.58
N MET A 25 -6.59 8.72 -4.02
CA MET A 25 -5.37 8.96 -4.81
C MET A 25 -5.06 7.80 -5.75
N TRP A 26 -5.25 6.55 -5.32
CA TRP A 26 -5.10 5.38 -6.20
C TRP A 26 -6.15 5.32 -7.30
N SER A 27 -7.39 5.72 -7.05
CA SER A 27 -8.43 5.78 -8.08
C SER A 27 -8.09 6.77 -9.21
N LEU A 28 -7.43 7.88 -8.89
CA LEU A 28 -6.97 8.85 -9.89
C LEU A 28 -5.69 8.42 -10.61
N LEU A 29 -4.96 7.44 -10.08
CA LEU A 29 -3.66 7.02 -10.61
C LEU A 29 -3.76 6.55 -12.06
N ALA A 30 -4.79 5.78 -12.42
CA ALA A 30 -4.97 5.29 -13.78
C ALA A 30 -5.18 6.45 -14.78
N ALA A 31 -6.04 7.41 -14.43
CA ALA A 31 -6.30 8.59 -15.27
C ALA A 31 -5.04 9.46 -15.43
N LEU A 32 -4.30 9.68 -14.35
CA LEU A 32 -3.03 10.42 -14.37
C LEU A 32 -1.94 9.68 -15.14
N THR A 33 -1.90 8.34 -15.07
CA THR A 33 -0.92 7.52 -15.80
C THR A 33 -1.14 7.61 -17.31
N VAL A 34 -2.40 7.57 -17.77
CA VAL A 34 -2.73 7.80 -19.19
C VAL A 34 -2.30 9.21 -19.61
N ALA A 35 -2.50 10.21 -18.75
CA ALA A 35 -2.09 11.59 -19.03
C ALA A 35 -0.56 11.78 -19.09
N THR A 36 0.23 10.98 -18.38
CA THR A 36 1.71 11.04 -18.42
C THR A 36 2.33 10.50 -19.71
N GLY A 37 1.54 9.87 -20.59
CA GLY A 37 1.96 9.55 -21.95
C GLY A 37 3.13 8.56 -22.04
N ALA A 38 4.29 9.04 -22.51
CA ALA A 38 5.41 8.21 -22.98
C ALA A 38 6.52 7.94 -21.95
N VAL A 39 6.36 8.35 -20.68
CA VAL A 39 7.40 8.14 -19.65
C VAL A 39 7.54 6.66 -19.33
N PRO A 40 8.75 6.07 -19.37
CA PRO A 40 8.95 4.66 -19.01
C PRO A 40 8.47 4.36 -17.58
N PRO A 41 7.76 3.24 -17.32
CA PRO A 41 7.13 2.96 -16.02
C PRO A 41 8.09 2.98 -14.81
N PHE A 42 9.30 2.43 -14.97
CA PHE A 42 10.31 2.43 -13.92
C PHE A 42 10.83 3.84 -13.60
N GLN A 43 10.96 4.70 -14.61
CA GLN A 43 11.40 6.08 -14.43
C GLN A 43 10.31 6.90 -13.72
N LEU A 44 9.05 6.72 -14.13
CA LEU A 44 7.91 7.36 -13.47
C LEU A 44 7.84 6.94 -12.00
N ALA A 45 7.95 5.63 -11.72
CA ALA A 45 7.99 5.11 -10.36
C ALA A 45 9.16 5.70 -9.56
N ALA A 46 10.36 5.75 -10.13
CA ALA A 46 11.54 6.32 -9.46
C ALA A 46 11.34 7.79 -9.07
N VAL A 47 10.79 8.62 -9.96
CA VAL A 47 10.50 10.04 -9.68
C VAL A 47 9.42 10.17 -8.61
N CYS A 48 8.32 9.42 -8.71
CA CYS A 48 7.24 9.45 -7.70
C CYS A 48 7.74 9.02 -6.31
N PHE A 49 8.51 7.94 -6.22
CA PHE A 49 9.08 7.47 -4.96
C PHE A 49 10.14 8.43 -4.41
N ALA A 50 10.94 9.05 -5.27
CA ALA A 50 11.91 10.07 -4.84
C ALA A 50 11.21 11.30 -4.22
N ILE A 51 10.15 11.79 -4.87
CA ILE A 51 9.37 12.92 -4.34
C ILE A 51 8.69 12.53 -3.03
N GLY A 52 7.98 11.40 -2.98
CA GLY A 52 7.30 10.93 -1.77
C GLY A 52 8.27 10.69 -0.61
N GLY A 53 9.43 10.06 -0.89
CA GLY A 53 10.49 9.83 0.08
C GLY A 53 11.11 11.13 0.60
N ALA A 54 11.38 12.09 -0.28
CA ALA A 54 11.91 13.40 0.11
C ALA A 54 10.91 14.17 0.99
N LEU A 55 9.63 14.19 0.64
CA LEU A 55 8.59 14.81 1.47
C LEU A 55 8.49 14.14 2.86
N GLY A 56 8.55 12.80 2.91
CA GLY A 56 8.59 12.06 4.17
C GLY A 56 9.82 12.40 5.03
N LEU A 57 11.00 12.48 4.41
CA LEU A 57 12.24 12.88 5.08
C LEU A 57 12.19 14.33 5.58
N ILE A 58 11.68 15.27 4.78
CA ILE A 58 11.50 16.66 5.18
C ILE A 58 10.54 16.74 6.37
N TRP A 59 9.41 16.03 6.31
CA TRP A 59 8.42 16.02 7.38
C TRP A 59 8.96 15.46 8.70
N THR A 60 9.65 14.31 8.65
CA THR A 60 10.34 13.73 9.82
C THR A 60 11.45 14.64 10.34
N GLY A 61 12.14 15.35 9.45
CA GLY A 61 13.09 16.42 9.77
C GLY A 61 12.46 17.57 10.55
N ILE A 62 11.34 18.11 10.07
CA ILE A 62 10.60 19.21 10.71
C ILE A 62 10.12 18.78 12.11
N ARG A 63 9.74 17.52 12.30
CA ARG A 63 9.35 16.97 13.61
C ARG A 63 10.52 16.66 14.55
N GLY A 64 11.77 16.77 14.08
CA GLY A 64 12.96 16.41 14.87
C GLY A 64 13.12 14.90 15.08
N GLU A 65 12.40 14.08 14.32
CA GLU A 65 12.26 12.63 14.49
C GLU A 65 13.25 11.82 13.62
N LEU A 66 14.19 12.47 12.92
CA LEU A 66 15.15 11.79 12.02
C LEU A 66 15.95 10.69 12.72
N ARG A 67 16.19 10.82 14.02
CA ARG A 67 16.88 9.79 14.81
C ARG A 67 16.11 8.46 14.88
N LEU A 68 14.79 8.47 14.66
CA LEU A 68 13.99 7.25 14.59
C LEU A 68 14.30 6.42 13.33
N LEU A 69 14.83 7.05 12.28
CA LEU A 69 15.24 6.37 11.06
C LEU A 69 16.59 5.67 11.23
N THR A 70 17.45 6.20 12.10
CA THR A 70 18.77 5.63 12.41
C THR A 70 18.64 4.57 13.48
N GLY A 71 18.96 3.31 13.15
CA GLY A 71 18.93 2.18 14.10
C GLY A 71 17.74 1.23 13.93
N GLN A 72 16.96 1.37 12.87
CA GLN A 72 15.93 0.38 12.53
C GLN A 72 16.57 -0.98 12.17
N PRO A 73 16.05 -2.10 12.70
CA PRO A 73 16.57 -3.42 12.37
C PRO A 73 16.38 -3.72 10.89
N LEU A 74 17.23 -4.58 10.33
CA LEU A 74 17.20 -4.95 8.92
C LEU A 74 15.82 -5.48 8.47
N SER A 75 15.07 -6.12 9.37
CA SER A 75 13.71 -6.59 9.11
C SER A 75 12.74 -5.48 8.70
N VAL A 76 12.86 -4.27 9.27
CA VAL A 76 12.02 -3.11 8.94
C VAL A 76 12.32 -2.63 7.53
N TRP A 77 13.61 -2.56 7.17
CA TRP A 77 14.04 -2.22 5.82
C TRP A 77 13.61 -3.27 4.79
N LEU A 78 13.78 -4.56 5.10
CA LEU A 78 13.33 -5.65 4.23
C LEU A 78 11.82 -5.63 4.02
N HIS A 79 11.04 -5.34 5.07
CA HIS A 79 9.59 -5.26 4.95
C HIS A 79 9.15 -4.06 4.10
N GLY A 80 9.65 -2.86 4.41
CA GLY A 80 9.28 -1.63 3.69
C GLY A 80 9.81 -1.60 2.26
N VAL A 81 11.13 -1.70 2.10
CA VAL A 81 11.79 -1.65 0.79
C VAL A 81 11.45 -2.90 -0.02
N GLY A 82 11.60 -4.09 0.57
CA GLY A 82 11.33 -5.34 -0.13
C GLY A 82 9.87 -5.50 -0.55
N GLY A 83 8.91 -5.09 0.28
CA GLY A 83 7.49 -5.11 -0.07
C GLY A 83 7.15 -4.17 -1.21
N ILE A 84 7.51 -2.88 -1.07
CA ILE A 84 7.18 -1.86 -2.07
C ILE A 84 7.93 -2.09 -3.38
N PHE A 85 9.26 -2.24 -3.32
CA PHE A 85 10.07 -2.46 -4.51
C PHE A 85 9.76 -3.81 -5.15
N GLY A 86 9.63 -4.87 -4.35
CA GLY A 86 9.32 -6.21 -4.84
C GLY A 86 8.01 -6.25 -5.62
N TYR A 87 6.94 -5.65 -5.09
CA TYR A 87 5.66 -5.54 -5.81
C TYR A 87 5.84 -4.89 -7.18
N HIS A 88 6.48 -3.72 -7.25
CA HIS A 88 6.66 -3.00 -8.51
C HIS A 88 7.57 -3.76 -9.49
N PHE A 89 8.63 -4.38 -8.98
CA PHE A 89 9.54 -5.18 -9.79
C PHE A 89 8.82 -6.37 -10.44
N PHE A 90 8.10 -7.18 -9.65
CA PHE A 90 7.35 -8.32 -10.18
C PHE A 90 6.20 -7.89 -11.09
N TYR A 91 5.46 -6.84 -10.74
CA TYR A 91 4.37 -6.31 -11.55
C TYR A 91 4.86 -5.86 -12.94
N PHE A 92 5.90 -5.02 -12.99
CA PHE A 92 6.45 -4.56 -14.27
C PHE A 92 7.14 -5.67 -15.06
N THR A 93 7.71 -6.68 -14.39
CA THR A 93 8.26 -7.87 -15.05
C THR A 93 7.16 -8.71 -15.67
N ALA A 94 6.07 -8.97 -14.94
CA ALA A 94 4.92 -9.70 -15.44
C ALA A 94 4.28 -9.01 -16.65
N LEU A 95 4.18 -7.67 -16.65
CA LEU A 95 3.70 -6.88 -17.79
C LEU A 95 4.57 -7.03 -19.05
N ARG A 96 5.84 -7.44 -18.93
CA ARG A 96 6.70 -7.73 -20.08
C ARG A 96 6.49 -9.13 -20.65
N HIS A 97 5.83 -10.03 -19.91
CA HIS A 97 5.67 -11.44 -20.28
C HIS A 97 4.21 -11.84 -20.57
N GLY A 98 3.23 -11.09 -20.09
CA GLY A 98 1.80 -11.38 -20.28
C GLY A 98 1.04 -10.21 -20.89
N SER A 99 -0.26 -10.41 -21.18
CA SER A 99 -1.11 -9.30 -21.58
C SER A 99 -1.37 -8.37 -20.38
N PRO A 100 -1.44 -7.03 -20.58
CA PRO A 100 -1.68 -6.09 -19.49
C PRO A 100 -2.97 -6.36 -18.70
N ALA A 101 -4.01 -6.84 -19.37
CA ALA A 101 -5.29 -7.15 -18.75
C ALA A 101 -5.18 -8.35 -17.80
N GLU A 102 -4.55 -9.45 -18.21
CA GLU A 102 -4.38 -10.65 -17.37
C GLU A 102 -3.49 -10.36 -16.17
N VAL A 103 -2.37 -9.66 -16.39
CA VAL A 103 -1.43 -9.29 -15.32
C VAL A 103 -2.11 -8.38 -14.28
N SER A 104 -2.90 -7.41 -14.74
CA SER A 104 -3.63 -6.51 -13.84
C SER A 104 -4.73 -7.25 -13.07
N LEU A 105 -5.47 -8.17 -13.71
CA LEU A 105 -6.49 -8.97 -13.05
C LEU A 105 -5.91 -9.84 -11.92
N ILE A 106 -4.76 -10.47 -12.17
CA ILE A 106 -4.02 -11.22 -11.15
C ILE A 106 -3.55 -10.28 -10.04
N ALA A 107 -3.00 -9.10 -10.39
CA ALA A 107 -2.55 -8.13 -9.41
C ALA A 107 -3.69 -7.67 -8.50
N TYR A 108 -4.90 -7.52 -9.02
CA TYR A 108 -6.11 -7.16 -8.26
C TYR A 108 -6.57 -8.22 -7.24
N LEU A 109 -5.90 -9.36 -7.13
CA LEU A 109 -6.11 -10.29 -6.00
C LEU A 109 -5.59 -9.74 -4.67
N TRP A 110 -4.81 -8.65 -4.67
CA TRP A 110 -4.22 -8.07 -3.47
C TRP A 110 -5.22 -7.76 -2.33
N PRO A 111 -6.45 -7.25 -2.53
CA PRO A 111 -7.40 -6.99 -1.45
C PRO A 111 -7.89 -8.28 -0.80
N LEU A 112 -8.12 -9.33 -1.60
CA LEU A 112 -8.47 -10.66 -1.11
C LEU A 112 -7.34 -11.25 -0.27
N LEU A 113 -6.10 -11.14 -0.75
CA LEU A 113 -4.91 -11.57 -0.02
C LEU A 113 -4.74 -10.81 1.29
N ILE A 114 -4.98 -9.50 1.32
CA ILE A 114 -4.96 -8.72 2.57
C ILE A 114 -5.98 -9.25 3.56
N VAL A 115 -7.24 -9.50 3.16
CA VAL A 115 -8.27 -10.04 4.06
C VAL A 115 -7.90 -11.41 4.59
N LEU A 116 -7.39 -12.30 3.74
CA LEU A 116 -6.95 -13.64 4.14
C LEU A 116 -5.75 -13.59 5.10
N PHE A 117 -4.73 -12.80 4.78
CA PHE A 117 -3.55 -12.66 5.63
C PHE A 117 -3.86 -11.94 6.95
N SER A 118 -4.74 -10.94 6.94
CA SER A 118 -5.22 -10.27 8.17
C SER A 118 -5.84 -11.25 9.17
N ALA A 119 -6.43 -12.34 8.68
CA ALA A 119 -7.01 -13.36 9.52
C ALA A 119 -6.05 -14.46 10.00
N ALA A 120 -4.89 -14.56 9.33
CA ALA A 120 -3.79 -15.41 9.77
C ALA A 120 -2.95 -14.75 10.88
N LEU A 121 -3.19 -13.48 11.21
CA LEU A 121 -2.51 -12.81 12.32
C LEU A 121 -3.01 -13.31 13.69
N PRO A 122 -2.10 -13.53 14.68
CA PRO A 122 -2.48 -13.96 16.02
C PRO A 122 -3.48 -13.01 16.68
N GLY A 123 -4.60 -13.54 17.18
CA GLY A 123 -5.60 -12.80 17.94
C GLY A 123 -6.79 -12.23 17.15
N HIS A 124 -6.84 -12.38 15.82
CA HIS A 124 -7.94 -11.87 15.00
C HIS A 124 -8.74 -13.03 14.38
N ARG A 125 -10.05 -13.08 14.63
CA ARG A 125 -10.96 -14.08 14.02
C ARG A 125 -11.62 -13.50 12.77
N LEU A 126 -11.54 -14.24 11.66
CA LEU A 126 -12.15 -13.92 10.38
C LEU A 126 -13.68 -13.86 10.53
N LYS A 127 -14.23 -12.65 10.56
CA LYS A 127 -15.69 -12.45 10.60
C LYS A 127 -16.27 -12.53 9.18
N VAL A 128 -17.46 -13.12 9.05
CA VAL A 128 -18.14 -13.41 7.77
C VAL A 128 -18.29 -12.17 6.88
N HIS A 129 -18.49 -10.98 7.46
CA HIS A 129 -18.59 -9.74 6.68
C HIS A 129 -17.30 -9.33 5.96
N HIS A 130 -16.12 -9.70 6.46
CA HIS A 130 -14.86 -9.44 5.73
C HIS A 130 -14.73 -10.33 4.49
N VAL A 131 -15.20 -11.58 4.58
CA VAL A 131 -15.23 -12.51 3.44
C VAL A 131 -16.22 -12.03 2.40
N VAL A 132 -17.42 -11.62 2.82
CA VAL A 132 -18.45 -11.10 1.92
C VAL A 132 -17.97 -9.80 1.25
N GLY A 133 -17.34 -8.88 1.98
CA GLY A 133 -16.76 -7.67 1.41
C GLY A 133 -15.62 -7.96 0.43
N ALA A 134 -14.76 -8.93 0.73
CA ALA A 134 -13.68 -9.35 -0.17
C ALA A 134 -14.22 -10.00 -1.46
N VAL A 135 -15.24 -10.87 -1.35
CA VAL A 135 -15.88 -11.52 -2.51
C VAL A 135 -16.65 -10.51 -3.35
N LEU A 136 -17.38 -9.58 -2.73
CA LEU A 136 -18.06 -8.49 -3.45
C LEU A 136 -17.05 -7.54 -4.12
N GLY A 137 -15.95 -7.22 -3.45
CA GLY A 137 -14.86 -6.43 -4.02
C GLY A 137 -14.18 -7.12 -5.20
N LEU A 138 -13.94 -8.43 -5.10
CA LEU A 138 -13.39 -9.24 -6.19
C LEU A 138 -14.37 -9.34 -7.36
N ALA A 139 -15.66 -9.57 -7.08
CA ALA A 139 -16.71 -9.64 -8.10
C ALA A 139 -16.96 -8.30 -8.80
N GLY A 140 -16.64 -7.17 -8.17
CA GLY A 140 -16.72 -5.85 -8.79
C GLY A 140 -15.52 -5.47 -9.68
N VAL A 141 -14.42 -6.22 -9.59
CA VAL A 141 -13.22 -6.03 -10.41
C VAL A 141 -13.19 -6.93 -11.65
N ALA A 142 -13.84 -8.10 -11.58
CA ALA A 142 -14.02 -9.04 -12.68
C ALA A 142 -15.04 -8.54 -13.71
#